data_AF-A0A922YXP6-F1
#
_entry.id   AF-A0A922YXP6-F1
#
_cell.length_a   1.000
_cell.length_b   1.000
_cell.length_c   1.000
_cell.angle_alpha   90.00
_cell.angle_beta   90.00
_cell.angle_gamma   90.00
#
_symmetry.space_group_name_H-M   'P 1'
#
loop_
_entity.id
_entity.type
_entity.pdbx_description
1 polymer ?
#
loop_
_entity_poly.entity_id
_entity_poly.type
_entity_poly.pdbx_seq_one_letter_code
_entity_poly.pdbx_strand_id
1 'polypeptide(L)'
;MSADTVAPGLFEFLDATHREIQQQIVQLHALVDAIESNGLNAATREKARGVLDYFNREARQHHLDEEKHIFPSLLNSQDAEIVQAAERLTQDHGWLEENWIQIAPSLEAATNGNLWFDPAELRHALEVFEALYLDHILLEESIAYPAARQRLAAHNTQGMGREMARRRFRSESARTPAD
;
A
#
# COMPACT_ATOMS: atom_id res chain seq x y z
N MET A 1 -19.10 -26.89 13.28
CA MET A 1 -18.86 -26.55 11.87
C MET A 1 -18.17 -25.20 11.87
N SER A 2 -16.85 -25.20 12.04
CA SER A 2 -16.07 -23.96 12.03
C SER A 2 -15.77 -23.63 10.59
N ALA A 3 -16.11 -22.41 10.17
CA ALA A 3 -15.77 -21.88 8.88
C ALA A 3 -14.24 -21.73 8.81
N ASP A 4 -13.57 -22.73 8.27
CA ASP A 4 -12.25 -22.58 7.68
C ASP A 4 -12.45 -21.70 6.43
N THR A 5 -12.47 -20.39 6.63
CA THR A 5 -12.34 -19.43 5.54
C THR A 5 -10.98 -19.71 4.93
N VAL A 6 -10.97 -20.39 3.78
CA VAL A 6 -9.77 -20.62 2.99
C VAL A 6 -9.17 -19.23 2.75
N ALA A 7 -8.00 -18.97 3.35
CA ALA A 7 -7.29 -17.72 3.12
C ALA A 7 -7.10 -17.54 1.60
N PRO A 8 -7.37 -16.36 1.04
CA PRO A 8 -7.05 -16.08 -0.37
C PRO A 8 -5.62 -16.52 -0.66
N GLY A 9 -5.37 -17.00 -1.88
CA GLY A 9 -4.00 -17.34 -2.27
C GLY A 9 -3.10 -16.11 -2.04
N LEU A 10 -1.84 -16.33 -1.61
CA LEU A 10 -0.87 -15.25 -1.31
C LEU A 10 -0.93 -14.10 -2.32
N PHE A 11 -0.89 -14.44 -3.61
CA PHE A 11 -0.93 -13.46 -4.67
C PHE A 11 -2.32 -12.88 -4.95
N GLU A 12 -3.41 -13.62 -4.73
CA GLU A 12 -4.77 -13.05 -4.85
C GLU A 12 -4.99 -11.94 -3.82
N PHE A 13 -4.42 -12.12 -2.62
CA PHE A 13 -4.41 -11.11 -1.57
C PHE A 13 -3.58 -9.88 -2.00
N LEU A 14 -2.36 -10.09 -2.50
CA LEU A 14 -1.51 -8.99 -2.98
C LEU A 14 -2.16 -8.22 -4.14
N ASP A 15 -2.70 -8.92 -5.14
CA ASP A 15 -3.44 -8.34 -6.26
C ASP A 15 -4.69 -7.56 -5.77
N ALA A 16 -5.32 -8.00 -4.68
CA ALA A 16 -6.42 -7.25 -4.05
C ALA A 16 -5.94 -5.97 -3.39
N THR A 17 -4.80 -5.98 -2.71
CA THR A 17 -4.21 -4.78 -2.12
C THR A 17 -3.81 -3.75 -3.18
N HIS A 18 -3.30 -4.15 -4.35
CA HIS A 18 -3.08 -3.22 -5.47
C HIS A 18 -4.35 -2.47 -5.88
N ARG A 19 -5.46 -3.19 -6.03
CA ARG A 19 -6.75 -2.59 -6.38
C ARG A 19 -7.22 -1.61 -5.31
N GLU A 20 -7.00 -1.93 -4.04
CA GLU A 20 -7.31 -1.03 -2.94
C GLU A 20 -6.42 0.21 -2.94
N ILE A 21 -5.10 0.08 -3.15
CA ILE A 21 -4.17 1.21 -3.28
C ILE A 21 -4.65 2.16 -4.38
N GLN A 22 -4.96 1.64 -5.57
CA GLN A 22 -5.48 2.46 -6.68
C GLN A 22 -6.79 3.17 -6.32
N GLN A 23 -7.71 2.50 -5.63
CA GLN A 23 -8.95 3.13 -5.17
C GLN A 23 -8.70 4.24 -4.13
N GLN A 24 -7.68 4.09 -3.27
CA GLN A 24 -7.32 5.09 -2.27
C GLN A 24 -6.64 6.31 -2.91
N ILE A 25 -5.84 6.12 -3.97
CA ILE A 25 -5.29 7.22 -4.78
C ILE A 25 -6.42 8.01 -5.45
N VAL A 26 -7.41 7.33 -6.06
CA VAL A 26 -8.60 8.00 -6.64
C VAL A 26 -9.38 8.78 -5.57
N GLN A 27 -9.55 8.22 -4.37
CA GLN A 27 -10.20 8.90 -3.25
C GLN A 27 -9.41 10.12 -2.78
N LEU A 28 -8.07 10.05 -2.80
CA LEU A 28 -7.19 11.15 -2.42
C LEU A 28 -7.31 12.31 -3.43
N HIS A 29 -7.34 12.04 -4.74
CA HIS A 29 -7.62 13.07 -5.75
C HIS A 29 -8.97 13.75 -5.53
N ALA A 30 -10.03 12.95 -5.38
CA ALA A 30 -11.38 13.48 -5.13
C ALA A 30 -11.48 14.26 -3.81
N LEU A 31 -10.66 13.93 -2.81
CA LEU A 31 -10.56 14.68 -1.56
C LEU A 31 -9.92 16.05 -1.78
N VAL A 32 -8.81 16.11 -2.53
CA VAL A 32 -8.13 17.38 -2.86
C VAL A 32 -9.09 18.31 -3.63
N ASP A 33 -9.78 17.78 -4.65
CA ASP A 33 -10.78 18.55 -5.42
C ASP A 33 -11.92 19.08 -4.53
N ALA A 34 -12.39 18.25 -3.58
CA ALA A 34 -13.46 18.63 -2.67
C ALA A 34 -13.02 19.71 -1.66
N ILE A 35 -11.78 19.64 -1.18
CA ILE A 35 -11.20 20.65 -0.28
C ILE A 35 -11.11 22.01 -0.99
N GLU A 36 -10.63 22.04 -2.23
CA GLU A 36 -10.53 23.27 -3.01
C GLU A 36 -11.91 23.88 -3.32
N SER A 37 -12.90 23.04 -3.64
CA SER A 37 -14.23 23.50 -4.05
C SER A 37 -15.13 23.89 -2.86
N ASN A 38 -15.09 23.12 -1.77
CA ASN A 38 -16.08 23.19 -0.69
C ASN A 38 -15.48 23.41 0.70
N GLY A 39 -14.14 23.47 0.82
CA GLY A 39 -13.44 23.52 2.09
C GLY A 39 -13.57 22.24 2.91
N LEU A 40 -13.16 22.30 4.19
CA LEU A 40 -13.29 21.17 5.11
C LEU A 40 -14.67 21.12 5.75
N ASN A 41 -15.40 20.05 5.46
CA ASN A 41 -16.62 19.64 6.14
C ASN A 41 -16.46 18.23 6.76
N ALA A 42 -17.46 17.78 7.52
CA ALA A 42 -17.42 16.48 8.19
C ALA A 42 -17.12 15.30 7.23
N ALA A 43 -17.67 15.31 6.01
CA ALA A 43 -17.47 14.26 5.03
C ALA A 43 -16.03 14.26 4.47
N THR A 44 -15.48 15.42 4.13
CA THR A 44 -14.07 15.52 3.67
C THR A 44 -13.08 15.12 4.76
N ARG A 45 -13.38 15.45 6.02
CA ARG A 45 -12.54 15.07 7.17
C ARG A 45 -12.54 13.56 7.41
N GLU A 46 -13.69 12.92 7.22
CA GLU A 46 -13.80 11.47 7.34
C GLU A 46 -13.05 10.75 6.20
N LYS A 47 -13.19 11.24 4.96
CA LYS A 47 -12.41 10.73 3.82
C LYS A 47 -10.90 10.87 4.06
N ALA A 48 -10.45 12.03 4.52
CA ALA A 48 -9.04 12.26 4.86
C ALA A 48 -8.53 11.25 5.89
N ARG A 49 -9.36 10.92 6.91
CA ARG A 49 -9.01 9.94 7.93
C ARG A 49 -8.89 8.53 7.35
N GLY A 50 -9.83 8.13 6.49
CA GLY A 50 -9.79 6.83 5.84
C GLY A 50 -8.53 6.63 4.97
N VAL A 51 -8.20 7.62 4.14
CA VAL A 51 -7.00 7.58 3.29
C VAL A 51 -5.72 7.56 4.14
N LEU A 52 -5.64 8.44 5.16
CA LEU A 52 -4.50 8.51 6.07
C LEU A 52 -4.28 7.18 6.81
N ASP A 53 -5.35 6.61 7.39
CA ASP A 53 -5.30 5.34 8.10
C ASP A 53 -4.85 4.19 7.18
N TYR A 54 -5.30 4.18 5.93
CA TYR A 54 -4.95 3.15 4.95
C TYR A 54 -3.46 3.16 4.61
N PHE A 55 -2.92 4.30 4.16
CA PHE A 55 -1.52 4.38 3.75
C PHE A 55 -0.55 4.26 4.93
N ASN A 56 -0.94 4.72 6.12
CA ASN A 56 -0.15 4.50 7.34
C ASN A 56 -0.06 3.03 7.78
N ARG A 57 -0.94 2.15 7.25
CA ARG A 57 -1.05 0.77 7.70
C ARG A 57 -1.01 -0.25 6.56
N GLU A 58 -2.08 -0.38 5.79
CA GLU A 58 -2.23 -1.47 4.82
C GLU A 58 -1.18 -1.38 3.72
N ALA A 59 -0.94 -0.19 3.15
CA ALA A 59 0.09 0.01 2.13
C ALA A 59 1.50 -0.38 2.65
N ARG A 60 1.87 0.06 3.86
CA ARG A 60 3.14 -0.35 4.49
C ARG A 60 3.21 -1.85 4.79
N GLN A 61 2.09 -2.47 5.19
CA GLN A 61 2.07 -3.91 5.43
C GLN A 61 2.20 -4.72 4.13
N HIS A 62 1.67 -4.21 3.03
CA HIS A 62 1.81 -4.79 1.70
C HIS A 62 3.27 -4.79 1.23
N HIS A 63 3.94 -3.63 1.23
CA HIS A 63 5.37 -3.55 0.91
C HIS A 63 6.22 -4.51 1.77
N LEU A 64 5.93 -4.58 3.07
CA LEU A 64 6.63 -5.47 3.99
C LEU A 64 6.38 -6.96 3.70
N ASP A 65 5.25 -7.33 3.10
CA ASP A 65 5.02 -8.71 2.68
C ASP A 65 5.84 -9.08 1.47
N GLU A 66 5.95 -8.18 0.51
CA GLU A 66 6.76 -8.39 -0.69
C GLU A 66 8.23 -8.52 -0.34
N GLU A 67 8.74 -7.61 0.49
CA GLU A 67 10.13 -7.63 0.95
C GLU A 67 10.47 -8.91 1.74
N LYS A 68 9.50 -9.48 2.46
CA LYS A 68 9.71 -10.70 3.24
C LYS A 68 9.52 -11.98 2.44
N HIS A 69 8.53 -12.03 1.57
CA HIS A 69 8.01 -13.28 1.02
C HIS A 69 8.17 -13.39 -0.49
N ILE A 70 8.29 -12.27 -1.21
CA ILE A 70 8.36 -12.23 -2.67
C ILE A 70 9.78 -11.91 -3.13
N PHE A 71 10.30 -10.74 -2.79
CA PHE A 71 11.58 -10.22 -3.29
C PHE A 71 12.79 -11.11 -2.98
N PRO A 72 12.91 -11.78 -1.81
CA PRO A 72 14.04 -12.66 -1.55
C PRO A 72 14.17 -13.79 -2.58
N SER A 73 13.05 -14.30 -3.10
CA SER A 73 13.08 -15.35 -4.13
C SER A 73 13.59 -14.82 -5.47
N LEU A 74 13.28 -13.56 -5.80
CA LEU A 74 13.64 -12.88 -7.05
C LEU A 74 15.11 -12.46 -7.06
N LEU A 75 15.60 -11.91 -5.94
CA LEU A 75 17.01 -11.53 -5.77
C LEU A 75 17.96 -12.73 -5.89
N ASN A 76 17.49 -13.94 -5.57
CA ASN A 76 18.23 -15.19 -5.76
C ASN A 76 18.07 -15.79 -7.18
N SER A 77 17.55 -15.03 -8.15
CA SER A 77 17.44 -15.48 -9.54
C SER A 77 18.80 -15.49 -10.25
N GLN A 78 18.93 -16.37 -11.24
CA GLN A 78 20.05 -16.33 -12.20
C GLN A 78 19.77 -15.39 -13.38
N ASP A 79 18.52 -14.92 -13.49
CA ASP A 79 18.08 -13.96 -14.49
C ASP A 79 18.31 -12.54 -13.97
N ALA A 80 19.16 -11.78 -14.68
CA ALA A 80 19.52 -10.43 -14.31
C ALA A 80 18.33 -9.45 -14.38
N GLU A 81 17.37 -9.66 -15.29
CA GLU A 81 16.19 -8.79 -15.41
C GLU A 81 15.30 -8.92 -14.18
N ILE A 82 15.11 -10.14 -13.67
CA ILE A 82 14.33 -10.41 -12.45
C ILE A 82 15.01 -9.81 -11.22
N VAL A 83 16.34 -9.92 -11.12
CA VAL A 83 17.10 -9.33 -10.00
C VAL A 83 16.97 -7.80 -10.05
N GLN A 84 17.16 -7.19 -11.21
CA GLN A 84 17.04 -5.75 -11.39
C GLN A 84 15.62 -5.25 -11.07
N ALA A 85 14.59 -5.99 -11.44
CA ALA A 85 13.21 -5.66 -11.09
C ALA A 85 13.02 -5.63 -9.56
N ALA A 86 13.49 -6.64 -8.83
CA ALA A 86 13.38 -6.68 -7.37
C ALA A 86 14.17 -5.56 -6.67
N GLU A 87 15.37 -5.23 -7.17
CA GLU A 87 16.17 -4.11 -6.66
C GLU A 87 15.48 -2.76 -6.90
N ARG A 88 14.86 -2.57 -8.07
CA ARG A 88 14.07 -1.39 -8.38
C ARG A 88 12.86 -1.29 -7.46
N LEU A 89 12.07 -2.35 -7.31
CA LEU A 89 10.89 -2.36 -6.45
C LEU A 89 11.23 -2.02 -4.99
N THR A 90 12.35 -2.53 -4.48
CA THR A 90 12.84 -2.18 -3.14
C THR A 90 13.17 -0.68 -3.01
N GLN A 91 13.74 -0.07 -4.06
CA GLN A 91 13.99 1.37 -4.08
C GLN A 91 12.69 2.17 -4.18
N ASP A 92 11.75 1.72 -5.02
CA ASP A 92 10.44 2.34 -5.18
C ASP A 92 9.67 2.36 -3.85
N HIS A 93 9.72 1.31 -3.02
CA HIS A 93 9.15 1.33 -1.66
C HIS A 93 9.72 2.45 -0.79
N GLY A 94 11.03 2.69 -0.87
CA GLY A 94 11.69 3.79 -0.17
C GLY A 94 11.18 5.16 -0.66
N TRP A 95 11.08 5.34 -1.97
CA TRP A 95 10.55 6.58 -2.55
C TRP A 95 9.07 6.81 -2.24
N LEU A 96 8.25 5.75 -2.25
CA LEU A 96 6.84 5.80 -1.86
C LEU A 96 6.69 6.20 -0.38
N GLU A 97 7.52 5.68 0.51
CA GLU A 97 7.52 6.10 1.92
C GLU A 97 7.92 7.57 2.07
N GLU A 98 8.96 8.03 1.37
CA GLU A 98 9.38 9.45 1.39
C GLU A 98 8.28 10.38 0.84
N ASN A 99 7.64 10.01 -0.27
CA ASN A 99 6.50 10.75 -0.81
C ASN A 99 5.34 10.80 0.20
N TRP A 100 5.06 9.69 0.87
CA TRP A 100 4.01 9.64 1.88
C TRP A 100 4.33 10.51 3.10
N ILE A 101 5.59 10.59 3.54
CA ILE A 101 6.04 11.49 4.62
C ILE A 101 5.73 12.97 4.26
N GLN A 102 5.75 13.34 2.99
CA GLN A 102 5.36 14.69 2.55
C GLN A 102 3.82 14.89 2.49
N ILE A 103 3.07 13.85 2.11
CA ILE A 103 1.60 13.93 1.94
C ILE A 103 0.86 13.83 3.28
N ALA A 104 1.27 12.91 4.16
CA ALA A 104 0.57 12.57 5.39
C ALA A 104 0.27 13.77 6.31
N PRO A 105 1.17 14.74 6.52
CA PRO A 105 0.89 15.90 7.37
C PRO A 105 -0.30 16.75 6.89
N SER A 106 -0.49 16.88 5.57
CA SER A 106 -1.63 17.59 4.98
C SER A 106 -2.96 16.86 5.23
N LEU A 107 -2.94 15.53 5.18
CA LEU A 107 -4.10 14.72 5.53
C LEU A 107 -4.39 14.78 7.03
N GLU A 108 -3.38 14.68 7.89
CA GLU A 108 -3.52 14.86 9.34
C GLU A 108 -4.13 16.22 9.68
N ALA A 109 -3.64 17.28 9.06
CA ALA A 109 -4.22 18.61 9.17
C ALA A 109 -5.71 18.61 8.79
N ALA A 110 -6.05 18.05 7.63
CA ALA A 110 -7.43 17.97 7.15
C ALA A 110 -8.33 17.18 8.12
N THR A 111 -7.89 16.04 8.65
CA THR A 111 -8.68 15.25 9.64
C THR A 111 -9.04 16.08 10.88
N ASN A 112 -8.11 16.93 11.32
CA ASN A 112 -8.25 17.82 12.46
C ASN A 112 -9.03 19.10 12.16
N GLY A 113 -9.48 19.29 10.90
CA GLY A 113 -10.24 20.46 10.48
C GLY A 113 -9.37 21.67 10.14
N ASN A 114 -8.07 21.48 9.91
CA ASN A 114 -7.13 22.55 9.62
C ASN A 114 -6.74 22.57 8.13
N LEU A 115 -6.65 23.76 7.55
CA LEU A 115 -6.22 24.02 6.16
C LEU A 115 -4.95 24.89 6.11
N TRP A 116 -3.95 24.53 6.91
CA TRP A 116 -2.67 25.24 6.99
C TRP A 116 -1.63 24.73 5.99
N PHE A 117 -1.96 23.66 5.25
CA PHE A 117 -1.20 23.18 4.10
C PHE A 117 -1.69 23.88 2.82
N ASP A 118 -0.85 23.91 1.79
CA ASP A 118 -1.23 24.39 0.46
C ASP A 118 -1.87 23.24 -0.36
N PRO A 119 -3.15 23.35 -0.75
CA PRO A 119 -3.79 22.33 -1.59
C PRO A 119 -3.10 22.11 -2.95
N ALA A 120 -2.44 23.14 -3.50
CA ALA A 120 -1.71 23.01 -4.76
C ALA A 120 -0.42 22.19 -4.59
N GLU A 121 0.28 22.36 -3.46
CA GLU A 121 1.45 21.55 -3.12
C GLU A 121 1.04 20.09 -2.86
N LEU A 122 -0.06 19.87 -2.12
CA LEU A 122 -0.62 18.53 -1.91
C LEU A 122 -0.99 17.85 -3.23
N ARG A 123 -1.62 18.58 -4.16
CA ARG A 123 -1.96 18.08 -5.50
C ARG A 123 -0.71 17.65 -6.27
N HIS A 124 0.33 18.47 -6.26
CA HIS A 124 1.57 18.14 -6.95
C HIS A 124 2.26 16.91 -6.34
N ALA A 125 2.34 16.82 -5.00
CA ALA A 125 2.89 15.66 -4.32
C ALA A 125 2.10 14.38 -4.66
N LEU A 126 0.77 14.48 -4.75
CA LEU A 126 -0.10 13.38 -5.14
C LEU A 126 0.15 12.90 -6.58
N GLU A 127 0.36 13.81 -7.53
CA GLU A 127 0.68 13.44 -8.92
C GLU A 127 1.98 12.61 -9.01
N VAL A 128 3.00 13.00 -8.26
CA VAL A 128 4.27 12.27 -8.19
C VAL A 128 4.08 10.89 -7.56
N PHE A 129 3.34 10.84 -6.45
CA PHE A 129 3.05 9.61 -5.72
C PHE A 129 2.23 8.61 -6.55
N GLU A 130 1.21 9.09 -7.26
CA GLU A 130 0.41 8.27 -8.18
C GLU A 130 1.26 7.73 -9.32
N ALA A 131 2.07 8.57 -9.97
CA ALA A 131 2.92 8.14 -11.07
C ALA A 131 3.86 7.01 -10.64
N LEU A 132 4.49 7.15 -9.46
CA LEU A 132 5.35 6.12 -8.91
C LEU A 132 4.59 4.82 -8.60
N TYR A 133 3.41 4.90 -7.97
CA TYR A 133 2.59 3.72 -7.68
C TYR A 133 2.15 2.97 -8.94
N LEU A 134 1.78 3.69 -10.01
CA LEU A 134 1.37 3.07 -11.27
C LEU A 134 2.52 2.30 -11.92
N ASP A 135 3.70 2.91 -12.00
CA ASP A 135 4.89 2.26 -12.57
C ASP A 135 5.38 1.10 -11.70
N HIS A 136 5.26 1.23 -10.37
CA HIS A 136 5.60 0.21 -9.39
C HIS A 136 4.71 -1.03 -9.55
N ILE A 137 3.38 -0.87 -9.44
CA ILE A 137 2.40 -1.95 -9.58
C ILE A 137 2.53 -2.63 -10.94
N LEU A 138 2.77 -1.86 -12.02
CA LEU A 138 2.98 -2.42 -13.35
C LEU A 138 4.21 -3.35 -13.38
N LEU A 139 5.32 -2.96 -12.77
CA LEU A 139 6.53 -3.80 -12.72
C LEU A 139 6.27 -5.08 -11.90
N GLU A 140 5.53 -4.98 -10.81
CA GLU A 140 5.16 -6.12 -9.99
C GLU A 140 4.30 -7.12 -10.75
N GLU A 141 3.22 -6.65 -11.35
CA GLU A 141 2.26 -7.51 -12.05
C GLU A 141 2.82 -8.09 -13.35
N SER A 142 3.72 -7.38 -14.03
CA SER A 142 4.28 -7.82 -15.31
C SER A 142 5.52 -8.70 -15.19
N ILE A 143 6.38 -8.49 -14.18
CA ILE A 143 7.66 -9.18 -14.05
C ILE A 143 7.76 -9.93 -12.72
N ALA A 144 7.61 -9.21 -11.60
CA ALA A 144 7.97 -9.76 -10.29
C ALA A 144 7.04 -10.90 -9.85
N TYR A 145 5.73 -10.70 -9.94
CA TYR A 145 4.73 -11.68 -9.50
C TYR A 145 4.72 -12.93 -10.39
N PRO A 146 4.76 -12.84 -11.74
CA PRO A 146 4.91 -14.02 -12.59
C PRO A 146 6.16 -14.85 -12.25
N ALA A 147 7.31 -14.19 -12.07
CA ALA A 147 8.56 -14.86 -11.69
C ALA A 147 8.47 -15.50 -10.30
N ALA A 148 7.90 -14.79 -9.32
CA ALA A 148 7.72 -15.28 -7.97
C ALA A 148 6.77 -16.48 -7.92
N ARG A 149 5.66 -16.45 -8.68
CA ARG A 149 4.72 -17.58 -8.78
C ARG A 149 5.41 -18.85 -9.28
N GLN A 150 6.24 -18.75 -10.32
CA GLN A 150 6.99 -19.89 -10.85
C GLN A 150 7.98 -20.45 -9.83
N ARG A 151 8.71 -19.56 -9.13
CA ARG A 151 9.75 -19.95 -8.16
C ARG A 151 9.15 -20.51 -6.86
N LEU A 152 8.01 -19.96 -6.43
CA LEU A 152 7.30 -20.38 -5.22
C LEU A 152 6.35 -21.57 -5.44
N ALA A 153 6.11 -22.01 -6.67
CA ALA A 153 5.23 -23.15 -6.97
C ALA A 153 5.66 -24.46 -6.28
N ALA A 154 6.96 -24.63 -6.02
CA ALA A 154 7.52 -25.78 -5.30
C ALA A 154 7.48 -25.63 -3.77
N HIS A 155 7.06 -24.47 -3.25
CA HIS A 155 7.09 -24.14 -1.82
C HIS A 155 5.67 -24.05 -1.23
N ASN A 156 5.53 -24.43 0.05
CA ASN A 156 4.26 -24.24 0.77
C ASN A 156 4.08 -22.76 1.15
N THR A 157 3.36 -22.01 0.33
CA THR A 157 3.06 -20.59 0.55
C THR A 157 2.03 -20.33 1.64
N GLN A 158 1.36 -21.36 2.18
CA GLN A 158 0.41 -21.17 3.29
C GLN A 158 1.08 -20.62 4.56
N GLY A 159 2.37 -20.90 4.76
CA GLY A 159 3.14 -20.33 5.87
C GLY A 159 3.26 -18.80 5.77
N MET A 160 3.45 -18.28 4.56
CA MET A 160 3.54 -16.85 4.29
C MET A 160 2.20 -16.18 4.57
N GLY A 161 1.10 -16.71 4.00
CA GLY A 161 -0.25 -16.18 4.25
C GLY A 161 -0.65 -16.16 5.73
N ARG A 162 -0.29 -17.19 6.50
CA ARG A 162 -0.52 -17.22 7.95
C ARG A 162 0.29 -16.16 8.71
N GLU A 163 1.55 -15.91 8.31
CA GLU A 163 2.37 -14.85 8.90
C GLU A 163 1.78 -13.47 8.62
N MET A 164 1.39 -13.22 7.37
CA MET A 164 0.76 -11.98 6.92
C MET A 164 -0.51 -11.69 7.72
N ALA A 165 -1.42 -12.66 7.82
CA ALA A 165 -2.66 -12.52 8.58
C ALA A 165 -2.41 -12.24 10.07
N ARG A 166 -1.44 -12.93 10.69
CA ARG A 166 -1.07 -12.72 12.09
C ARG A 166 -0.52 -11.31 12.33
N ARG A 167 0.24 -10.75 11.38
CA ARG A 167 0.74 -9.38 11.44
C ARG A 167 -0.39 -8.36 11.40
N ARG A 168 -1.35 -8.50 10.47
CA ARG A 168 -2.54 -7.64 10.41
C ARG A 168 -3.32 -7.65 11.71
N PHE A 169 -3.62 -8.85 12.24
CA PHE A 169 -4.36 -8.99 13.50
C PHE A 169 -3.67 -8.29 14.68
N ARG A 170 -2.34 -8.36 14.76
CA ARG A 170 -1.57 -7.66 15.80
C ARG A 170 -1.61 -6.14 15.65
N SER A 171 -1.57 -5.64 14.41
CA SER A 171 -1.69 -4.22 14.09
C SER A 171 -3.06 -3.68 14.50
N GLU A 172 -4.13 -4.41 14.20
CA GLU A 172 -5.50 -4.06 14.59
C GLU A 172 -5.70 -4.09 16.12
N SER A 173 -5.23 -5.16 16.78
CA SER A 173 -5.38 -5.32 18.23
C SER A 173 -4.65 -4.24 19.03
N ALA A 174 -3.58 -3.65 18.49
CA ALA A 174 -2.87 -2.54 19.13
C ALA A 174 -3.64 -1.21 19.09
N ARG A 175 -4.71 -1.10 18.28
CA ARG A 175 -5.52 0.12 18.10
C ARG A 175 -6.76 0.16 18.98
N THR A 176 -7.25 -0.99 19.45
CA THR A 176 -8.35 -1.07 20.41
C THR A 176 -7.75 -1.04 21.83
N PRO A 177 -7.90 0.04 22.61
CA PRO A 177 -7.52 -0.01 24.02
C PRO A 177 -8.34 -1.12 24.69
N ALA A 178 -7.72 -1.89 25.58
CA ALA A 178 -8.52 -2.68 26.51
C ALA A 178 -9.39 -1.69 27.30
N ASP A 179 -10.72 -1.83 27.19
CA ASP A 179 -11.71 -1.10 27.98
C ASP A 179 -11.44 -1.20 29.49
#